data_AF-A0A7S1XXY6-F1
#
_entry.id   AF-A0A7S1XXY6-F1
#
_cell.length_a   1.000
_cell.length_b   1.000
_cell.length_c   1.000
_cell.angle_alpha   90.00
_cell.angle_beta   90.00
_cell.angle_gamma   90.00
#
_symmetry.space_group_name_H-M   'P 1'
#
loop_
_entity.id
_entity.type
_entity.pdbx_description
1 polymer ?
#
loop_
_entity_poly.entity_id
_entity_poly.type
_entity_poly.pdbx_seq_one_letter_code
_entity_poly.pdbx_strand_id
1 'polypeptide(L)'
;AFVRMFQSLAVMKGPPKPVFYDGLLPIANPDVERPEVVDGWRDIEADGENLLDSEAYVATNRFTVAPDQAEAFEARWKSRESQLMECEGFQNFNMLRSDGPAADGANYISTTIWKNKECFNKWREGQAFGKGHGQAAGGEKKESDAKGERPPSMFKKPPTPVFFDAKLTLLSDKGY
;
A
#
# COMPACT_ATOMS: atom_id res chain seq x y z
N ALA A 1 2.77 40.02 12.67
CA ALA A 1 2.66 39.30 11.39
C ALA A 1 1.58 38.23 11.53
N PHE A 2 0.60 38.24 10.64
CA PHE A 2 -0.61 37.41 10.72
C PHE A 2 -0.33 36.07 10.03
N VAL A 3 -0.30 34.96 10.76
CA VAL A 3 -0.15 33.62 10.17
C VAL A 3 -1.50 33.18 9.61
N ARG A 4 -1.61 33.10 8.27
CA ARG A 4 -2.77 32.52 7.58
C ARG A 4 -2.52 31.02 7.38
N MET A 5 -3.22 30.21 8.16
CA MET A 5 -3.35 28.77 7.92
C MET A 5 -4.24 28.57 6.69
N PHE A 6 -3.71 28.00 5.60
CA PHE A 6 -4.52 27.54 4.47
C PHE A 6 -5.21 26.23 4.88
N GLN A 7 -6.43 26.31 5.41
CA GLN A 7 -7.32 25.15 5.45
C GLN A 7 -7.78 24.84 4.03
N SER A 8 -7.52 23.61 3.56
CA SER A 8 -8.15 23.15 2.33
C SER A 8 -9.67 23.06 2.55
N LEU A 9 -10.43 23.69 1.65
CA LEU A 9 -11.88 23.77 1.65
C LEU A 9 -12.53 22.42 1.22
N ALA A 10 -12.12 21.32 1.85
CA ALA A 10 -12.94 20.12 1.94
C ALA A 10 -13.55 20.09 3.34
N VAL A 11 -14.63 20.85 3.55
CA VAL A 11 -15.37 20.81 4.80
C VAL A 11 -16.00 19.42 4.93
N MET A 12 -15.30 18.52 5.61
CA MET A 12 -15.84 17.24 6.05
C MET A 12 -17.14 17.52 6.81
N LYS A 13 -18.24 16.86 6.45
CA LYS A 13 -19.50 16.98 7.20
C LYS A 13 -19.31 16.31 8.57
N GLY A 14 -19.15 17.14 9.60
CA GLY A 14 -18.99 16.68 10.98
C GLY A 14 -17.54 16.35 11.36
N PRO A 15 -17.29 15.94 12.62
CA PRO A 15 -15.96 15.59 13.08
C PRO A 15 -15.41 14.40 12.26
N PRO A 16 -14.11 14.39 11.93
CA PRO A 16 -13.50 13.26 11.25
C PRO A 16 -13.69 12.00 12.10
N LYS A 17 -14.18 10.93 11.48
CA LYS A 17 -14.28 9.62 12.14
C LYS A 17 -12.98 8.87 11.86
N PRO A 18 -12.13 8.62 12.86
CA PRO A 18 -10.94 7.82 12.66
C PRO A 18 -11.36 6.38 12.33
N VAL A 19 -10.61 5.76 11.45
CA VAL A 19 -10.60 4.31 11.25
C VAL A 19 -9.17 3.88 11.53
N PHE A 20 -9.01 2.97 12.48
CA PHE A 20 -7.70 2.43 12.82
C PHE A 20 -7.45 1.15 12.02
N TYR A 21 -6.19 0.77 11.94
CA TYR A 21 -5.76 -0.38 11.17
C TYR A 21 -4.84 -1.27 11.98
N ASP A 22 -5.17 -2.55 12.05
CA ASP A 22 -4.30 -3.58 12.58
C ASP A 22 -3.26 -3.97 11.53
N GLY A 23 -1.98 -3.93 11.89
CA GLY A 23 -0.89 -4.44 11.05
C GLY A 23 -0.79 -5.95 11.13
N LEU A 24 -1.24 -6.65 10.09
CA LEU A 24 -1.27 -8.11 10.06
C LEU A 24 0.04 -8.73 9.60
N LEU A 25 0.68 -8.13 8.59
CA LEU A 25 1.86 -8.68 7.93
C LEU A 25 2.83 -7.59 7.49
N PRO A 26 3.80 -7.20 8.35
CA PRO A 26 4.88 -6.32 7.97
C PRO A 26 6.01 -7.09 7.29
N ILE A 27 6.51 -6.55 6.18
CA ILE A 27 7.77 -6.94 5.55
C ILE A 27 8.56 -5.65 5.36
N ALA A 28 9.73 -5.55 5.97
CA ALA A 28 10.62 -4.40 5.81
C ALA A 28 11.93 -4.88 5.21
N ASN A 29 12.40 -4.18 4.17
CA ASN A 29 13.75 -4.39 3.66
C ASN A 29 14.73 -3.63 4.58
N PRO A 30 15.69 -4.31 5.22
CA PRO A 30 16.67 -3.64 6.08
C PRO A 30 17.66 -2.77 5.29
N ASP A 31 17.89 -3.10 4.01
CA ASP A 31 18.90 -2.48 3.15
C ASP A 31 18.37 -1.26 2.39
N VAL A 32 17.33 -0.62 2.93
CA VAL A 32 16.80 0.63 2.37
C VAL A 32 17.80 1.75 2.62
N GLU A 33 18.24 2.38 1.53
CA GLU A 33 19.07 3.57 1.56
C GLU A 33 18.36 4.68 2.37
N ARG A 34 19.07 5.22 3.35
CA ARG A 34 18.53 6.24 4.26
C ARG A 34 19.13 7.58 3.90
N PRO A 35 18.33 8.66 3.89
CA PRO A 35 18.85 10.00 3.73
C PRO A 35 19.83 10.32 4.85
N GLU A 36 20.83 11.13 4.56
CA GLU A 36 21.75 11.62 5.56
C GLU A 36 21.02 12.49 6.59
N VAL A 37 21.50 12.40 7.83
CA VAL A 37 20.93 13.08 8.97
C VAL A 37 22.05 13.86 9.65
N VAL A 38 21.83 15.15 9.87
CA VAL A 38 22.73 16.06 10.58
C VAL A 38 22.07 16.39 11.91
N ASP A 39 22.74 16.08 13.03
CA ASP A 39 22.24 16.29 14.40
C ASP A 39 20.85 15.71 14.67
N GLY A 40 20.53 14.56 14.07
CA GLY A 40 19.22 13.90 14.23
C GLY A 40 18.10 14.45 13.33
N TRP A 41 18.40 15.44 12.49
CA TRP A 41 17.49 16.02 11.50
C TRP A 41 17.93 15.73 10.07
N ARG A 42 16.97 15.62 9.15
CA ARG A 42 17.31 15.54 7.74
C ARG A 42 17.85 16.89 7.27
N ASP A 43 18.94 16.83 6.53
CA ASP A 43 19.47 17.99 5.81
C ASP A 43 18.87 18.00 4.40
N ILE A 44 17.85 18.83 4.19
CA ILE A 44 17.16 18.96 2.91
C ILE A 44 17.20 20.43 2.51
N GLU A 45 17.83 20.72 1.38
CA GLU A 45 17.81 22.05 0.78
C GLU A 45 16.40 22.34 0.23
N ALA A 46 15.79 23.41 0.74
CA ALA A 46 14.51 23.91 0.26
C ALA A 46 14.72 25.30 -0.32
N ASP A 47 14.56 25.44 -1.64
CA ASP A 47 14.72 26.71 -2.37
C ASP A 47 13.59 27.73 -2.08
N GLY A 48 12.48 27.27 -1.50
CA GLY A 48 11.30 28.08 -1.22
C GLY A 48 10.42 28.35 -2.45
N GLU A 49 10.76 27.79 -3.60
CA GLU A 49 10.06 27.97 -4.88
C GLU A 49 9.41 26.66 -5.36
N ASN A 50 10.13 25.54 -5.24
CA ASN A 50 9.69 24.23 -5.71
C ASN A 50 9.24 23.34 -4.56
N LEU A 51 8.33 22.42 -4.87
CA LEU A 51 8.04 21.31 -3.97
C LEU A 51 9.25 20.39 -3.94
N LEU A 52 9.63 19.96 -2.75
CA LEU A 52 10.70 18.99 -2.59
C LEU A 52 10.35 17.67 -3.32
N ASP A 53 11.35 16.99 -3.85
CA ASP A 53 11.17 15.76 -4.65
C ASP A 53 10.61 14.58 -3.84
N SER A 54 9.79 13.74 -4.46
CA SER A 54 9.31 12.52 -3.82
C SER A 54 10.45 11.54 -3.57
N GLU A 55 10.42 10.89 -2.40
CA GLU A 55 11.47 9.95 -1.95
C GLU A 55 10.99 8.50 -1.98
N ALA A 56 9.70 8.29 -2.21
CA ALA A 56 9.08 7.00 -2.25
C ALA A 56 7.82 6.99 -3.10
N TYR A 57 7.54 5.85 -3.70
CA TYR A 57 6.29 5.56 -4.38
C TYR A 57 5.49 4.55 -3.59
N VAL A 58 4.27 4.92 -3.19
CA VAL A 58 3.38 4.08 -2.39
C VAL A 58 2.27 3.55 -3.27
N ALA A 59 2.15 2.23 -3.33
CA ALA A 59 1.04 1.55 -3.98
C ALA A 59 0.20 0.82 -2.93
N THR A 60 -1.08 1.15 -2.89
CA THR A 60 -2.05 0.53 -1.99
C THR A 60 -3.13 -0.22 -2.79
N ASN A 61 -3.47 -1.44 -2.40
CA ASN A 61 -4.66 -2.12 -2.90
C ASN A 61 -5.69 -2.17 -1.79
N ARG A 62 -6.90 -1.70 -2.06
CA ARG A 62 -8.00 -1.62 -1.11
C ARG A 62 -9.00 -2.73 -1.40
N PHE A 63 -9.23 -3.62 -0.45
CA PHE A 63 -10.07 -4.80 -0.60
C PHE A 63 -11.37 -4.64 0.19
N THR A 64 -12.48 -5.07 -0.40
CA THR A 64 -13.74 -5.29 0.32
C THR A 64 -14.03 -6.78 0.34
N VAL A 65 -13.51 -7.46 1.36
CA VAL A 65 -13.65 -8.90 1.58
C VAL A 65 -15.00 -9.19 2.24
N ALA A 66 -15.67 -10.27 1.83
CA ALA A 66 -16.89 -10.70 2.50
C ALA A 66 -16.60 -11.15 3.95
N PRO A 67 -17.45 -10.82 4.95
CA PRO A 67 -17.17 -11.12 6.36
C PRO A 67 -16.86 -12.59 6.65
N ASP A 68 -17.56 -13.51 5.98
CA ASP A 68 -17.39 -14.97 6.04
C ASP A 68 -16.09 -15.46 5.37
N GLN A 69 -15.44 -14.59 4.58
CA GLN A 69 -14.20 -14.89 3.85
C GLN A 69 -12.96 -14.21 4.47
N ALA A 70 -13.12 -13.47 5.57
CA ALA A 70 -12.04 -12.73 6.21
C ALA A 70 -10.88 -13.64 6.65
N GLU A 71 -11.19 -14.75 7.34
CA GLU A 71 -10.19 -15.69 7.81
C GLU A 71 -9.44 -16.36 6.65
N ALA A 72 -10.17 -16.80 5.62
CA ALA A 72 -9.58 -17.37 4.42
C ALA A 72 -8.68 -16.36 3.67
N PHE A 73 -9.07 -15.08 3.64
CA PHE A 73 -8.27 -14.01 3.07
C PHE A 73 -6.96 -13.81 3.82
N GLU A 74 -7.03 -13.67 5.15
CA GLU A 74 -5.83 -13.50 5.98
C GLU A 74 -4.90 -14.72 5.89
N ALA A 75 -5.44 -15.94 5.91
CA ALA A 75 -4.68 -17.17 5.76
C ALA A 75 -3.95 -17.21 4.41
N ARG A 76 -4.63 -16.83 3.32
CA ARG A 76 -4.02 -16.75 1.98
C ARG A 76 -2.86 -15.77 1.93
N TRP A 77 -2.94 -14.64 2.63
CA TRP A 77 -1.84 -13.67 2.69
C TRP A 77 -0.69 -14.13 3.58
N LYS A 78 -0.99 -14.80 4.70
CA LYS A 78 0.02 -15.39 5.59
C LYS A 78 0.82 -16.50 4.91
N SER A 79 0.18 -17.30 4.06
CA SER A 79 0.81 -18.44 3.39
C SER A 79 1.55 -18.07 2.10
N ARG A 80 1.54 -16.80 1.68
CA ARG A 80 2.19 -16.37 0.45
C ARG A 80 3.69 -16.24 0.66
N GLU A 81 4.46 -16.98 -0.13
CA GLU A 81 5.88 -16.66 -0.34
C GLU A 81 5.98 -15.35 -1.12
N SER A 82 6.57 -14.33 -0.49
CA SER A 82 6.76 -13.02 -1.09
C SER A 82 8.19 -12.88 -1.62
N GLN A 83 8.34 -12.67 -2.93
CA GLN A 83 9.62 -12.34 -3.55
C GLN A 83 9.87 -10.81 -3.55
N LEU A 84 9.10 -10.03 -2.80
CA LEU A 84 9.21 -8.56 -2.80
C LEU A 84 10.59 -8.08 -2.35
N MET A 85 11.22 -8.75 -1.38
CA MET A 85 12.55 -8.37 -0.88
C MET A 85 13.66 -8.49 -1.94
N GLU A 86 13.45 -9.32 -2.97
CA GLU A 86 14.40 -9.50 -4.07
C GLU A 86 14.22 -8.42 -5.16
N CYS A 87 13.17 -7.61 -5.07
CA CYS A 87 12.82 -6.64 -6.10
C CYS A 87 13.57 -5.32 -5.89
N GLU A 88 14.22 -4.84 -6.93
CA GLU A 88 14.96 -3.57 -6.93
C GLU A 88 14.07 -2.42 -6.42
N GLY A 89 14.55 -1.70 -5.41
CA GLY A 89 13.87 -0.55 -4.85
C GLY A 89 12.65 -0.87 -3.98
N PHE A 90 12.35 -2.13 -3.68
CA PHE A 90 11.36 -2.47 -2.67
C PHE A 90 11.84 -2.05 -1.27
N GLN A 91 10.98 -1.35 -0.52
CA GLN A 91 11.31 -0.87 0.82
C GLN A 91 10.45 -1.52 1.91
N ASN A 92 9.13 -1.56 1.72
CA ASN A 92 8.21 -2.03 2.75
C ASN A 92 6.93 -2.61 2.16
N PHE A 93 6.35 -3.58 2.84
CA PHE A 93 4.99 -4.04 2.65
C PHE A 93 4.27 -4.16 3.99
N ASN A 94 2.99 -3.81 4.00
CA ASN A 94 2.08 -4.07 5.11
C ASN A 94 0.71 -4.55 4.60
N MET A 95 0.19 -5.63 5.17
CA MET A 95 -1.24 -5.93 5.11
C MET A 95 -1.93 -5.35 6.35
N LEU A 96 -2.92 -4.50 6.12
CA LEU A 96 -3.66 -3.78 7.14
C LEU A 96 -5.13 -4.24 7.13
N ARG A 97 -5.72 -4.40 8.32
CA ARG A 97 -7.16 -4.66 8.49
C ARG A 97 -7.80 -3.47 9.20
N SER A 98 -8.91 -2.95 8.67
CA SER A 98 -9.61 -1.87 9.35
C SER A 98 -10.39 -2.38 10.56
N ASP A 99 -10.40 -1.60 11.64
CA ASP A 99 -11.20 -1.88 12.85
C ASP A 99 -12.66 -1.42 12.73
N GLY A 100 -12.96 -0.64 11.69
CA GLY A 100 -14.26 -0.04 11.45
C GLY A 100 -14.60 0.12 9.97
N PRO A 101 -15.81 0.64 9.67
CA PRO A 101 -16.25 0.85 8.30
C PRO A 101 -15.50 2.02 7.66
N ALA A 102 -14.62 1.72 6.71
CA ALA A 102 -14.02 2.75 5.86
C ALA A 102 -15.09 3.39 4.96
N ALA A 103 -14.90 4.67 4.60
CA ALA A 103 -15.86 5.42 3.77
C ALA A 103 -16.10 4.77 2.40
N ASP A 104 -15.10 4.07 1.86
CA ASP A 104 -15.16 3.35 0.59
C ASP A 104 -15.53 1.86 0.76
N GLY A 105 -15.83 1.43 1.98
CA GLY A 105 -16.18 0.05 2.32
C GLY A 105 -15.01 -0.93 2.27
N ALA A 106 -13.76 -0.46 2.14
CA ALA A 106 -12.60 -1.34 2.23
C ALA A 106 -12.41 -1.79 3.69
N ASN A 107 -12.17 -3.09 3.89
CA ASN A 107 -11.86 -3.67 5.20
C ASN A 107 -10.42 -4.22 5.30
N TYR A 108 -9.70 -4.28 4.18
CA TYR A 108 -8.28 -4.54 4.14
C TYR A 108 -7.55 -3.61 3.18
N ILE A 109 -6.30 -3.30 3.48
CA ILE A 109 -5.40 -2.53 2.61
C ILE A 109 -4.05 -3.23 2.57
N SER A 110 -3.58 -3.61 1.38
CA SER A 110 -2.16 -3.92 1.21
C SER A 110 -1.43 -2.65 0.82
N THR A 111 -0.37 -2.29 1.51
CA THR A 111 0.49 -1.15 1.19
C THR A 111 1.87 -1.65 0.82
N THR A 112 2.40 -1.20 -0.31
CA THR A 112 3.82 -1.38 -0.68
C THR A 112 4.48 -0.02 -0.85
N ILE A 113 5.72 0.11 -0.40
CA ILE A 113 6.55 1.29 -0.52
C ILE A 113 7.78 0.93 -1.36
N TRP A 114 8.06 1.76 -2.36
CA TRP A 114 9.14 1.61 -3.32
C TRP A 114 9.99 2.87 -3.35
N LYS A 115 11.26 2.75 -3.75
CA LYS A 115 12.18 3.89 -3.93
C LYS A 115 11.62 4.94 -4.89
N ASN A 116 11.01 4.50 -5.98
CA ASN A 116 10.37 5.36 -6.96
C ASN A 116 9.35 4.57 -7.79
N LYS A 117 8.65 5.28 -8.67
CA LYS A 117 7.62 4.72 -9.54
C LYS A 117 8.20 3.76 -10.57
N GLU A 118 9.42 3.98 -11.03
CA GLU A 118 10.13 3.15 -12.00
C GLU A 118 10.38 1.74 -11.43
N CYS A 119 10.89 1.64 -10.21
CA CYS A 119 11.07 0.39 -9.48
C CYS A 119 9.75 -0.37 -9.34
N PHE A 120 8.67 0.32 -8.94
CA PHE A 120 7.33 -0.28 -8.88
C PHE A 120 6.87 -0.82 -10.24
N ASN A 121 7.03 -0.06 -11.32
CA ASN A 121 6.61 -0.48 -12.65
C ASN A 121 7.41 -1.68 -13.15
N LYS A 122 8.75 -1.68 -12.95
CA LYS A 122 9.62 -2.84 -13.26
C LYS A 122 9.13 -4.10 -12.56
N TRP A 123 8.80 -4.00 -11.26
CA TRP A 123 8.24 -5.13 -10.52
C TRP A 123 6.90 -5.58 -11.10
N ARG A 124 5.98 -4.63 -11.36
CA ARG A 124 4.63 -4.89 -11.88
C ARG A 124 4.65 -5.60 -13.23
N GLU A 125 5.61 -5.26 -14.08
CA GLU A 125 5.81 -5.86 -15.41
C GLU A 125 6.60 -7.18 -15.36
N GLY A 126 7.26 -7.45 -14.23
CA GLY A 126 8.09 -8.63 -14.02
C GLY A 126 7.31 -9.90 -13.61
N GLN A 127 8.01 -11.04 -13.66
CA GLN A 127 7.42 -12.33 -13.29
C GLN A 127 7.05 -12.43 -11.80
N ALA A 128 7.75 -11.69 -10.92
CA ALA A 128 7.49 -11.65 -9.49
C ALA A 128 6.07 -11.12 -9.18
N PHE A 129 5.59 -10.13 -9.95
CA PHE A 129 4.21 -9.65 -9.84
C PHE A 129 3.20 -10.75 -10.17
N GLY A 130 3.41 -11.47 -11.27
CA GLY A 130 2.55 -12.58 -11.70
C GLY A 130 2.46 -13.73 -10.69
N LYS A 131 3.56 -14.06 -10.00
CA LYS A 131 3.59 -15.07 -8.93
C LYS A 131 2.82 -14.63 -7.68
N GLY A 132 3.01 -13.39 -7.23
CA GLY A 132 2.33 -12.85 -6.04
C GLY A 132 0.85 -12.51 -6.26
N HIS A 133 0.46 -12.17 -7.50
CA HIS A 133 -0.91 -11.80 -7.88
C HIS A 133 -1.65 -12.91 -8.63
N GLY A 134 -1.14 -14.16 -8.56
CA GLY A 134 -1.62 -15.36 -9.25
C GLY A 134 -2.98 -15.22 -9.93
N GLN A 135 -2.98 -15.07 -11.26
CA GLN A 135 -4.16 -15.02 -12.15
C GLN A 135 -5.29 -14.02 -11.81
N ALA A 136 -5.08 -13.07 -10.88
CA ALA A 136 -6.08 -12.06 -10.52
C ALA A 136 -5.83 -10.67 -11.16
N ALA A 137 -4.66 -10.45 -11.76
CA ALA A 137 -4.28 -9.15 -12.35
C ALA A 137 -4.59 -9.02 -13.86
N GLY A 138 -5.08 -10.08 -14.51
CA GLY A 138 -5.78 -9.98 -15.78
C GLY A 138 -7.23 -10.28 -15.49
N GLY A 139 -8.16 -9.40 -15.88
CA GLY A 139 -9.60 -9.61 -15.68
C GLY A 139 -10.00 -11.03 -16.03
N GLU A 140 -10.93 -11.60 -15.26
CA GLU A 140 -11.46 -12.95 -15.43
C GLU A 140 -11.79 -13.26 -16.90
N LYS A 141 -10.79 -13.77 -17.63
CA LYS A 141 -10.92 -14.42 -18.92
C LYS A 141 -9.95 -15.58 -18.93
N LYS A 142 -10.30 -16.60 -18.15
CA LYS A 142 -10.13 -17.96 -18.62
C LYS A 142 -11.52 -18.49 -18.93
N GLU A 143 -11.84 -18.52 -20.23
CA GLU A 143 -12.74 -19.53 -20.77
C GLU A 143 -12.25 -20.87 -20.23
N SER A 144 -13.05 -21.47 -19.37
CA SER A 144 -12.89 -22.86 -18.98
C SER A 144 -14.23 -23.53 -19.18
N ASP A 145 -14.30 -24.35 -20.21
CA ASP A 145 -15.39 -25.26 -20.53
C ASP A 145 -15.45 -26.40 -19.49
N ALA A 146 -15.68 -26.06 -18.22
CA ALA A 146 -15.85 -27.04 -17.16
C ALA A 146 -17.15 -26.73 -16.41
N LYS A 147 -18.13 -27.64 -16.56
CA LYS A 147 -19.41 -27.68 -15.83
C LYS A 147 -19.18 -27.93 -14.33
N GLY A 148 -18.77 -26.90 -13.60
CA GLY A 148 -18.74 -26.87 -12.14
C GLY A 148 -18.97 -25.44 -11.66
N GLU A 149 -19.84 -25.25 -10.67
CA GLU A 149 -20.06 -23.94 -10.06
C GLU A 149 -18.72 -23.36 -9.59
N ARG A 150 -18.37 -22.18 -10.09
CA ARG A 150 -17.18 -21.46 -9.64
C ARG A 150 -17.38 -21.10 -8.17
N PRO A 151 -16.42 -21.36 -7.28
CA PRO A 151 -16.54 -20.92 -5.90
C PRO A 151 -16.77 -19.40 -5.87
N PRO A 152 -17.66 -18.91 -5.00
CA PRO A 152 -17.98 -17.50 -4.94
C PRO A 152 -16.72 -16.65 -4.67
N SER A 153 -16.65 -15.49 -5.32
CA SER A 153 -15.55 -14.54 -5.11
C SER A 153 -15.50 -14.12 -3.65
N MET A 154 -14.29 -14.11 -3.07
CA MET A 154 -14.08 -13.62 -1.71
C MET A 154 -14.28 -12.10 -1.56
N PHE A 155 -14.35 -11.38 -2.70
CA PHE A 155 -14.47 -9.93 -2.74
C PHE A 155 -15.88 -9.51 -3.15
N LYS A 156 -16.46 -8.55 -2.41
CA LYS A 156 -17.75 -7.92 -2.76
C LYS A 156 -17.64 -7.00 -3.98
N LYS A 157 -16.43 -6.47 -4.24
CA LYS A 157 -16.07 -5.69 -5.43
C LYS A 157 -14.59 -5.90 -5.75
N PRO A 158 -14.15 -5.68 -7.01
CA PRO A 158 -12.73 -5.77 -7.35
C PRO A 158 -11.86 -4.87 -6.45
N PRO A 159 -10.65 -5.31 -6.07
CA PRO A 159 -9.73 -4.47 -5.32
C PRO A 159 -9.42 -3.17 -6.06
N THR A 160 -9.37 -2.06 -5.34
CA THR A 160 -9.10 -0.73 -5.92
C THR A 160 -7.65 -0.32 -5.62
N PRO A 161 -6.78 -0.24 -6.64
CA PRO A 161 -5.43 0.28 -6.46
C PRO A 161 -5.46 1.81 -6.31
N VAL A 162 -4.66 2.34 -5.38
CA VAL A 162 -4.44 3.78 -5.18
C VAL A 162 -2.94 4.02 -5.00
N PHE A 163 -2.43 5.05 -5.68
CA PHE A 163 -1.01 5.34 -5.76
C PHE A 163 -0.72 6.75 -5.24
N PHE A 164 0.42 6.91 -4.58
CA PHE A 164 0.87 8.18 -4.04
C PHE A 164 2.37 8.33 -4.23
N ASP A 165 2.80 9.53 -4.62
CA ASP A 165 4.16 9.98 -4.41
C ASP A 165 4.28 10.43 -2.95
N ALA A 166 5.26 9.92 -2.23
CA ALA A 166 5.41 10.13 -0.80
C ALA A 166 6.77 10.74 -0.47
N LYS A 167 6.79 11.42 0.68
CA LYS A 167 8.00 11.79 1.39
C LYS A 167 8.03 11.02 2.69
N LEU A 168 9.14 10.36 2.95
CA LEU A 168 9.28 9.59 4.17
C LEU A 168 9.66 10.56 5.27
N THR A 169 8.75 10.89 6.17
CA THR A 169 9.02 11.90 7.22
C THR A 169 9.65 11.33 8.47
N LEU A 170 9.58 10.01 8.67
CA LEU A 170 10.16 9.31 9.81
C LEU A 170 10.86 8.04 9.32
N LEU A 171 12.17 7.95 9.59
CA LEU A 171 12.94 6.73 9.43
C LEU A 171 13.68 6.47 10.74
N SER A 172 13.31 5.41 11.45
CA SER A 172 14.01 4.94 12.65
C SER A 172 15.16 4.05 12.22
N ASP A 173 16.38 4.25 12.74
CA ASP A 173 17.55 3.38 12.52
C ASP A 173 17.25 1.89 12.73
N LYS A 174 16.26 1.58 13.58
CA LYS A 174 15.84 0.21 13.91
C LYS A 174 14.73 -0.35 13.01
N GLY A 175 14.14 0.43 12.12
CA GLY A 175 13.21 -0.07 11.09
C GLY A 175 11.81 -0.48 11.59
N TYR A 176 11.28 0.21 12.60
CA TYR A 176 9.89 0.05 13.06
C TYR A 176 9.17 1.40 13.10
#